data_AF-A0A6P6XQR1-F1
#
_entry.id   AF-A0A6P6XQR1-F1
#
_cell.length_a   1.000
_cell.length_b   1.000
_cell.length_c   1.000
_cell.angle_alpha   90.00
_cell.angle_beta   90.00
_cell.angle_gamma   90.00
#
_symmetry.space_group_name_H-M   'P 1'
#
loop_
_entity.id
_entity.type
_entity.pdbx_description
1 polymer ?
#
loop_
_entity_poly.entity_id
_entity_poly.type
_entity_poly.pdbx_seq_one_letter_code
_entity_poly.pdbx_strand_id
1 'polypeptide(L)'
;MIDQRDCTVCLEPYESEQIIMGLACGHNYHQPCIAQWLCRGNHRCPICRWPSYRLQHPRQYQYQKNQQQQQQQMLFKHNQYHTALNDIS
;
A
#
# COMPACT_ATOMS: atom_id res chain seq x y z
N MET A 1 -24.69 23.58 -2.90
CA MET A 1 -23.44 23.46 -2.12
C MET A 1 -23.41 22.02 -1.66
N ILE A 2 -22.39 21.23 -2.04
CA ILE A 2 -22.25 19.86 -1.53
C ILE A 2 -21.67 20.02 -0.13
N ASP A 3 -22.41 19.61 0.89
CA ASP A 3 -21.96 19.76 2.26
C ASP A 3 -20.76 18.84 2.50
N GLN A 4 -19.83 19.19 3.38
CA GLN A 4 -18.66 18.32 3.67
C GLN A 4 -19.06 17.00 4.38
N ARG A 5 -20.36 16.79 4.57
CA ARG A 5 -20.99 15.64 5.20
C ARG A 5 -21.77 14.78 4.22
N ASP A 6 -21.65 15.02 2.91
CA ASP A 6 -22.37 14.26 1.90
C ASP A 6 -21.44 13.30 1.17
N CYS A 7 -21.95 12.10 0.87
CA CYS A 7 -21.25 11.18 0.02
C CYS A 7 -21.32 11.64 -1.44
N THR A 8 -20.20 12.02 -2.05
CA THR A 8 -20.18 12.56 -3.42
C THR A 8 -20.53 11.55 -4.52
N VAL A 9 -20.77 10.27 -4.18
CA VAL A 9 -21.16 9.23 -5.14
C VAL A 9 -22.68 9.13 -5.25
N CYS A 10 -23.41 9.15 -4.13
CA CYS A 10 -24.87 9.11 -4.12
C CYS A 10 -25.53 10.46 -3.86
N LEU A 11 -24.73 11.48 -3.48
CA LEU A 11 -25.17 12.84 -3.14
C LEU A 11 -26.09 12.92 -1.91
N GLU A 12 -26.04 11.91 -1.04
CA GLU A 12 -26.81 11.85 0.21
C GLU A 12 -25.91 12.14 1.42
N PRO A 13 -26.46 12.74 2.49
CA PRO A 13 -25.74 13.00 3.73
C PRO A 13 -25.36 11.70 4.45
N TYR A 14 -24.28 11.76 5.25
CA TYR A 14 -23.93 10.67 6.15
C TYR A 14 -24.90 10.62 7.33
N GLU A 15 -25.55 9.47 7.54
CA GLU A 15 -26.46 9.24 8.66
C GLU A 15 -25.79 8.44 9.79
N SER A 16 -26.32 8.58 11.00
CA SER A 16 -25.99 7.71 12.12
C SER A 16 -26.22 6.25 11.72
N GLU A 17 -25.32 5.34 12.12
CA GLU A 17 -25.36 3.90 11.82
C GLU A 17 -24.88 3.47 10.42
N GLN A 18 -24.55 4.41 9.53
CA GLN A 18 -23.96 4.08 8.23
C GLN A 18 -22.45 3.85 8.33
N ILE A 19 -21.94 2.82 7.65
CA ILE A 19 -20.51 2.55 7.59
C ILE A 19 -19.86 3.44 6.53
N ILE A 20 -18.90 4.25 6.98
CA ILE A 20 -18.11 5.13 6.14
C ILE A 20 -16.74 4.52 5.89
N MET A 21 -16.30 4.59 4.63
CA MET A 21 -15.01 4.07 4.19
C MET A 21 -14.18 5.20 3.57
N GLY A 22 -12.96 5.36 4.09
CA GLY A 22 -11.96 6.29 3.59
C GLY A 22 -10.99 5.63 2.62
N LEU A 23 -10.62 6.35 1.56
CA LEU A 23 -9.51 5.96 0.67
C LEU A 23 -8.16 6.45 1.23
N ALA A 24 -7.05 5.92 0.71
CA ALA A 24 -5.69 6.33 1.09
C ALA A 24 -5.41 7.85 0.93
N CYS A 25 -6.18 8.53 0.10
CA CYS A 25 -6.13 9.98 -0.08
C CYS A 25 -6.89 10.80 0.97
N GLY A 26 -7.56 10.16 1.93
CA GLY A 26 -8.30 10.82 3.03
C GLY A 26 -9.76 11.15 2.74
N HIS A 27 -10.27 10.90 1.53
CA HIS A 27 -11.68 11.14 1.19
C HIS A 27 -12.58 9.97 1.61
N ASN A 28 -13.78 10.30 2.10
CA ASN A 28 -14.74 9.39 2.69
C ASN A 28 -15.98 9.18 1.81
N TYR A 29 -16.58 8.01 1.91
CA TYR A 29 -17.76 7.60 1.15
C TYR A 29 -18.58 6.59 1.98
N HIS A 30 -19.86 6.42 1.68
CA HIS A 30 -20.56 5.22 2.14
C HIS A 30 -19.82 3.98 1.63
N GLN A 31 -19.62 2.99 2.51
CA GLN A 31 -19.04 1.70 2.14
C GLN A 31 -19.65 1.11 0.86
N PRO A 32 -20.99 1.00 0.71
CA PRO A 32 -21.58 0.45 -0.51
C PRO A 32 -21.29 1.30 -1.75
N CYS A 33 -21.26 2.63 -1.63
CA CYS A 33 -21.00 3.53 -2.74
C CYS A 33 -19.58 3.38 -3.28
N ILE A 34 -18.58 3.38 -2.39
CA ILE A 34 -17.20 3.22 -2.83
C ILE A 34 -16.90 1.79 -3.29
N ALA A 35 -17.50 0.78 -2.66
CA ALA A 35 -17.39 -0.59 -3.11
C ALA A 35 -17.93 -0.75 -4.54
N GLN A 36 -19.12 -0.22 -4.83
CA GLN A 36 -19.69 -0.29 -6.18
C GLN A 36 -18.85 0.49 -7.20
N TRP A 37 -18.33 1.65 -6.82
CA TRP A 37 -17.43 2.44 -7.67
C TRP A 37 -16.19 1.63 -8.07
N LEU A 38 -15.55 0.98 -7.11
CA LEU A 38 -14.36 0.16 -7.32
C LEU A 38 -14.67 -1.12 -8.11
N CYS A 39 -15.80 -1.78 -7.84
CA CYS A 39 -16.25 -2.97 -8.57
C CYS A 39 -16.53 -2.70 -10.05
N ARG A 40 -16.88 -1.46 -10.43
CA ARG A 40 -17.05 -1.04 -11.83
C ARG A 40 -15.72 -0.84 -12.59
N GLY A 41 -14.58 -1.22 -11.99
CA GLY A 41 -13.25 -1.10 -12.60
C GLY A 41 -12.58 0.26 -12.36
N ASN A 42 -13.17 1.13 -11.55
CA ASN A 42 -12.49 2.37 -11.17
C ASN A 42 -11.48 2.09 -10.06
N HIS A 43 -10.26 2.61 -10.20
CA HIS A 43 -9.20 2.44 -9.20
C HIS A 43 -8.71 3.78 -8.65
N ARG A 44 -9.54 4.81 -8.80
CA ARG A 44 -9.22 6.20 -8.45
C ARG A 44 -10.35 6.82 -7.64
N CYS A 45 -9.96 7.70 -6.73
CA CYS A 45 -10.84 8.52 -5.91
C CYS A 45 -11.77 9.38 -6.79
N PRO A 46 -13.11 9.33 -6.58
CA PRO A 46 -14.07 10.20 -7.28
C PRO A 46 -13.75 11.70 -7.16
N ILE A 47 -13.19 12.14 -6.04
CA ILE A 47 -12.91 13.55 -5.76
C ILE A 47 -11.58 14.00 -6.36
N CYS A 48 -10.46 13.36 -5.95
CA CYS A 48 -9.11 13.83 -6.30
C CYS A 48 -8.36 12.94 -7.28
N ARG A 49 -8.96 11.85 -7.76
CA ARG A 49 -8.39 10.89 -8.71
C ARG A 49 -7.12 10.16 -8.24
N TRP A 50 -6.78 10.26 -6.95
CA TRP A 50 -5.69 9.48 -6.34
C TRP A 50 -6.00 7.98 -6.39
N PRO A 51 -4.99 7.11 -6.52
CA PRO A 51 -5.17 5.66 -6.47
C PRO A 51 -5.93 5.22 -5.20
N SER A 52 -6.87 4.30 -5.33
CA SER A 52 -7.62 3.76 -4.19
C SER A 52 -6.76 2.90 -3.27
N TYR A 53 -5.64 2.38 -3.77
CA TYR A 53 -4.68 1.57 -3.03
C TYR A 53 -3.46 2.40 -2.61
N ARG A 54 -2.85 2.02 -1.49
CA ARG A 54 -1.52 2.53 -1.14
C ARG A 54 -0.50 1.93 -2.10
N LEU A 55 0.14 2.78 -2.89
CA LEU A 55 1.36 2.42 -3.62
C LEU A 55 2.45 2.14 -2.57
N GLN A 56 2.63 0.88 -2.18
CA GLN A 56 3.85 0.48 -1.47
C GLN A 56 5.00 0.72 -2.44
N HIS A 57 5.86 1.72 -2.15
CA HIS A 57 6.95 2.14 -3.03
C HIS A 57 7.84 0.95 -3.41
N PRO A 58 7.71 0.36 -4.62
CA PRO A 58 8.38 -0.90 -4.95
C PRO A 58 9.91 -0.78 -4.90
N ARG A 59 10.41 0.44 -5.17
CA ARG A 59 11.84 0.79 -5.11
C ARG A 59 12.46 0.58 -3.73
N GLN A 60 11.76 0.92 -2.65
CA GLN A 60 12.33 0.82 -1.30
C GLN A 60 12.47 -0.65 -0.87
N TYR A 61 11.45 -1.47 -1.16
CA TYR A 61 11.49 -2.91 -0.93
C TYR A 61 12.59 -3.60 -1.74
N GLN A 62 12.72 -3.27 -3.04
CA GLN A 62 13.77 -3.81 -3.89
C GLN A 62 15.17 -3.43 -3.40
N TYR A 63 15.37 -2.17 -2.98
CA TYR A 63 16.65 -1.72 -2.44
C TYR A 63 17.03 -2.48 -1.16
N GLN A 64 16.11 -2.58 -0.19
CA GLN A 64 16.34 -3.32 1.06
C GLN A 64 16.62 -4.81 0.80
N LYS A 65 15.86 -5.45 -0.10
CA LYS A 65 16.06 -6.85 -0.47
C LYS A 65 17.43 -7.07 -1.10
N ASN A 66 17.85 -6.18 -2.01
CA ASN A 66 19.16 -6.26 -2.67
C ASN A 66 20.31 -6.07 -1.67
N GLN A 67 20.18 -5.12 -0.74
CA GLN A 67 21.19 -4.92 0.32
C GLN A 67 21.33 -6.14 1.23
N GLN A 68 20.22 -6.74 1.64
CA GLN A 68 20.23 -7.92 2.50
C GLN A 68 20.87 -9.13 1.80
N GLN A 69 20.60 -9.30 0.49
CA GLN A 69 21.23 -10.33 -0.33
C GLN A 69 22.75 -10.13 -0.47
N GLN A 70 23.20 -8.89 -0.66
CA GLN A 70 24.63 -8.56 -0.71
C GLN A 70 25.33 -8.85 0.63
N GLN A 71 24.71 -8.49 1.77
CA GLN A 71 25.26 -8.83 3.09
C GLN A 71 25.34 -10.35 3.29
N GLN A 72 24.31 -11.11 2.94
CA GLN A 72 24.33 -12.57 3.04
C GLN A 72 25.43 -13.19 2.16
N GLN A 73 25.60 -12.70 0.93
CA GLN A 73 26.68 -13.16 0.05
C GLN A 73 28.07 -12.83 0.63
N MET A 74 28.24 -11.65 1.23
CA MET A 74 29.49 -11.25 1.87
C MET A 74 29.81 -12.13 3.09
N LEU A 75 28.82 -12.39 3.95
CA LEU A 75 28.94 -13.28 5.11
C LEU A 75 29.29 -14.71 4.69
N PHE A 76 28.65 -15.22 3.64
CA PHE A 76 28.94 -16.56 3.13
C PHE A 76 30.38 -16.68 2.63
N LYS A 77 30.86 -15.71 1.84
CA LYS A 77 32.26 -15.68 1.36
C LYS A 77 33.26 -15.64 2.52
N HIS A 78 32.98 -14.83 3.54
CA HIS A 78 33.83 -14.73 4.71
C HIS A 78 33.87 -16.06 5.49
N ASN A 79 32.71 -16.69 5.71
CA ASN A 79 32.64 -17.99 6.39
C ASN A 79 33.39 -19.07 5.60
N GLN A 80 33.23 -19.14 4.28
CA GLN A 80 33.95 -20.08 3.42
C GLN A 80 35.48 -19.95 3.52
N TYR A 81 35.99 -18.71 3.59
CA TYR A 81 37.43 -18.46 3.78
C TYR A 81 37.93 -19.01 5.13
N HIS A 82 37.18 -18.77 6.20
CA HIS A 82 37.54 -19.28 7.53
C HIS A 82 37.44 -20.80 7.63
N THR A 83 36.45 -21.44 6.97
CA THR A 83 36.38 -22.90 6.88
C THR A 83 37.59 -23.47 6.14
N ALA A 84 37.95 -22.90 4.98
CA ALA A 84 39.08 -23.35 4.18
C ALA A 84 40.45 -23.22 4.90
N LEU A 85 40.61 -22.25 5.80
CA LEU A 85 41.81 -22.11 6.64
C LEU A 85 41.88 -23.13 7.78
N ASN A 86 40.73 -23.48 8.36
CA ASN A 86 40.67 -24.47 9.43
C ASN A 86 40.91 -25.90 8.92
N ASP A 87 40.59 -26.19 7.66
CA ASP A 87 40.82 -27.50 7.01
C ASP A 87 42.29 -27.76 6.62
N ILE A 88 43.19 -26.77 6.79
CA ILE A 88 44.63 -26.87 6.48
C ILE A 88 45.48 -27.18 7.74
N SER A 89 44.87 -27.23 8.94
CA SER A 89 45.51 -27.70 10.20
C SER A 89 45.12 -29.13 10.52
#